data_AF-A0A3D0X7Q1-F1
#
_entry.id   AF-A0A3D0X7Q1-F1
#
_cell.length_a   1.000
_cell.length_b   1.000
_cell.length_c   1.000
_cell.angle_alpha   90.00
_cell.angle_beta   90.00
_cell.angle_gamma   90.00
#
_symmetry.space_group_name_H-M   'P 1'
#
loop_
_entity.id
_entity.type
_entity.pdbx_description
1 polymer ?
#
loop_
_entity_poly.entity_id
_entity_poly.type
_entity_poly.pdbx_seq_one_letter_code
_entity_poly.pdbx_strand_id
1 'polypeptide(L)'
;MVDEKPDALESLHKKLQECYAGKIVRKDLTKKIKEGANVPVYVLEYLLGMYCSSQNEEEIEAGVENVKKILADNFVRPDEAQKILSQLRQRSNYTVIDKITVNLNIKEDTYEAEFSNLGLKKIPIDESYPAQYDRLLSGGIWCIVQLSYDYVEEDSHGTPISIRKLTPIQMPHVDMEEFKAGRKAFTKEEWIDLLLRSSGMEPTALEYRIKWLLLARMLPLVENNFNLCELGPRSTGKSHIYKEISPNSILVSGG
;
A
#
# COMPACT_ATOMS: atom_id res chain seq x y z
N MET A 1 32.36 -3.72 -35.14
CA MET A 1 31.33 -2.70 -34.86
C MET A 1 30.30 -3.42 -34.02
N VAL A 2 30.35 -3.22 -32.70
CA VAL A 2 29.39 -3.81 -31.77
C VAL A 2 28.19 -2.87 -31.83
N ASP A 3 27.10 -3.31 -32.44
CA ASP A 3 25.81 -2.65 -32.33
C ASP A 3 25.38 -2.77 -30.86
N GLU A 4 25.72 -1.78 -30.06
CA GLU A 4 25.14 -1.55 -28.74
C GLU A 4 23.67 -1.23 -28.93
N LYS A 5 22.84 -2.27 -28.92
CA LYS A 5 21.41 -2.09 -28.65
C LYS A 5 21.32 -1.38 -27.30
N PRO A 6 20.64 -0.22 -27.19
CA PRO A 6 20.34 0.33 -25.87
C PRO A 6 19.66 -0.77 -25.06
N ASP A 7 20.10 -0.94 -23.82
CA ASP A 7 19.64 -2.01 -22.94
C ASP A 7 18.10 -2.02 -22.98
N ALA A 8 17.51 -3.16 -23.32
CA ALA A 8 16.06 -3.27 -23.50
C ALA A 8 15.31 -2.81 -22.22
N LEU A 9 15.97 -2.95 -21.07
CA LEU A 9 15.51 -2.45 -19.78
C LEU A 9 15.49 -0.92 -19.69
N GLU A 10 16.52 -0.25 -20.22
CA GLU A 10 16.64 1.20 -20.24
C GLU A 10 15.60 1.82 -21.18
N SER A 11 15.38 1.20 -22.34
CA SER A 11 14.31 1.58 -23.27
C SER A 11 12.92 1.45 -22.62
N LEU A 12 12.67 0.33 -21.92
CA LEU A 12 11.41 0.11 -21.19
C LEU A 12 11.22 1.15 -20.08
N HIS A 13 12.27 1.45 -19.32
CA HIS A 13 12.22 2.43 -18.25
C HIS A 13 11.91 3.84 -18.76
N LYS A 14 12.52 4.24 -19.89
CA LYS A 14 12.22 5.53 -20.52
C LYS A 14 10.76 5.64 -20.96
N LYS A 15 10.21 4.61 -21.61
CA LYS A 15 8.78 4.56 -21.97
C LYS A 15 7.87 4.67 -20.76
N LEU A 16 8.22 4.00 -19.66
CA LEU A 16 7.46 4.09 -18.41
C LEU A 16 7.44 5.52 -17.88
N GLN A 17 8.58 6.21 -17.87
CA GLN A 17 8.65 7.59 -17.41
C GLN A 17 7.81 8.52 -18.28
N GLU A 18 7.85 8.34 -19.60
CA GLU A 18 7.06 9.14 -20.54
C GLU A 18 5.54 8.89 -20.40
N CYS A 19 5.12 7.63 -20.19
CA CYS A 19 3.70 7.26 -20.17
C CYS A 19 3.06 7.27 -18.77
N TYR A 20 3.86 7.11 -17.71
CA TYR A 20 3.39 6.83 -16.35
C TYR A 20 4.21 7.58 -15.29
N ALA A 21 4.64 8.80 -15.58
CA ALA A 21 5.32 9.67 -14.62
C ALA A 21 4.54 9.74 -13.29
N GLY A 22 5.26 9.63 -12.17
CA GLY A 22 4.66 9.63 -10.83
C GLY A 22 3.95 8.35 -10.41
N LYS A 23 3.88 7.32 -11.27
CA LYS A 23 3.26 6.01 -10.98
C LYS A 23 4.29 4.87 -10.92
N ILE A 24 5.57 5.22 -10.83
CA ILE A 24 6.70 4.29 -10.81
C ILE A 24 7.36 4.35 -9.42
N VAL A 25 7.68 3.19 -8.87
CA VAL A 25 8.35 3.05 -7.57
C VAL A 25 9.59 2.17 -7.71
N ARG A 26 10.66 2.58 -7.04
CA ARG A 26 11.90 1.79 -6.87
C ARG A 26 11.71 0.66 -5.86
N LYS A 27 11.17 -0.47 -6.34
CA LYS A 27 10.85 -1.64 -5.50
C LYS A 27 12.08 -2.28 -4.85
N ASP A 28 13.28 -2.10 -5.42
CA ASP A 28 14.53 -2.55 -4.84
C ASP A 28 14.81 -1.94 -3.45
N LEU A 29 14.35 -0.69 -3.22
CA LEU A 29 14.51 0.01 -1.96
C LEU A 29 13.60 -0.54 -0.85
N THR A 30 12.48 -1.17 -1.20
CA THR A 30 11.55 -1.75 -0.21
C THR A 30 12.25 -2.78 0.67
N LYS A 31 13.18 -3.57 0.10
CA LYS A 31 13.96 -4.58 0.83
C LYS A 31 14.86 -3.95 1.91
N LYS A 32 15.48 -2.80 1.62
CA LYS A 32 16.35 -2.06 2.56
C LYS A 32 15.58 -1.46 3.74
N ILE A 33 14.25 -1.31 3.60
CA ILE A 33 13.38 -0.70 4.61
C ILE A 33 12.65 -1.76 5.44
N LYS A 34 12.32 -2.91 4.85
CA LYS A 34 11.51 -3.96 5.49
C LYS A 34 12.22 -4.64 6.68
N GLU A 35 13.52 -4.43 6.87
CA GLU A 35 14.29 -5.00 7.98
C GLU A 35 13.70 -4.55 9.34
N GLY A 36 13.03 -5.48 10.05
CA GLY A 36 12.56 -5.28 11.42
C GLY A 36 11.09 -4.84 11.60
N ALA A 37 10.30 -4.68 10.53
CA ALA A 37 8.89 -4.31 10.63
C ALA A 37 7.98 -5.15 9.72
N ASN A 38 6.90 -5.72 10.26
CA ASN A 38 5.90 -6.49 9.50
C ASN A 38 4.91 -5.57 8.77
N VAL A 39 5.44 -4.68 7.93
CA VAL A 39 4.66 -3.71 7.15
C VAL A 39 4.34 -4.31 5.78
N PRO A 40 3.09 -4.21 5.28
CA PRO A 40 2.77 -4.62 3.92
C PRO A 40 3.60 -3.86 2.87
N VAL A 41 4.04 -4.53 1.80
CA VAL A 41 4.97 -3.91 0.83
C VAL A 41 4.33 -2.71 0.14
N TYR A 42 3.04 -2.74 -0.20
CA TYR A 42 2.37 -1.60 -0.84
C TYR A 42 2.37 -0.33 0.02
N VAL A 43 2.42 -0.45 1.37
CA VAL A 43 2.57 0.71 2.26
C VAL A 43 3.96 1.32 2.09
N LEU A 44 4.99 0.49 2.01
CA LEU A 44 6.36 0.93 1.74
C LEU A 44 6.47 1.58 0.35
N GLU A 45 5.86 0.97 -0.66
CA GLU A 45 5.85 1.48 -2.03
C GLU A 45 5.18 2.85 -2.11
N TYR A 46 4.06 3.06 -1.42
CA TYR A 46 3.40 4.36 -1.34
C TYR A 46 4.29 5.43 -0.69
N LEU A 47 4.91 5.13 0.44
CA LEU A 47 5.83 6.06 1.12
C LEU A 47 7.04 6.39 0.25
N LEU A 48 7.65 5.39 -0.40
CA LEU A 48 8.72 5.59 -1.36
C LEU A 48 8.28 6.44 -2.55
N GLY A 49 7.06 6.24 -3.06
CA GLY A 49 6.50 7.08 -4.13
C GLY A 49 6.38 8.55 -3.74
N MET A 50 6.09 8.84 -2.46
CA MET A 50 5.98 10.22 -1.96
C MET A 50 7.34 10.89 -1.72
N TYR A 51 8.34 10.14 -1.24
CA TYR A 51 9.61 10.72 -0.76
C TYR A 51 10.85 10.38 -1.60
N CYS A 52 10.75 9.44 -2.53
CA CYS A 52 11.86 8.95 -3.37
C CYS A 52 11.52 9.05 -4.87
N SER A 53 11.07 10.22 -5.32
CA SER A 53 10.74 10.48 -6.73
C SER A 53 11.92 10.99 -7.57
N SER A 54 13.05 11.29 -6.95
CA SER A 54 14.26 11.80 -7.62
C SER A 54 15.11 10.70 -8.25
N GLN A 55 15.95 11.10 -9.20
CA GLN A 55 16.98 10.25 -9.82
C GLN A 55 18.36 10.45 -9.18
N ASN A 56 18.54 11.47 -8.35
CA ASN A 56 19.80 11.71 -7.64
C ASN A 56 19.95 10.68 -6.50
N GLU A 57 21.05 9.94 -6.51
CA GLU A 57 21.32 8.88 -5.53
C GLU A 57 21.39 9.41 -4.09
N GLU A 58 21.90 10.63 -3.88
CA GLU A 58 21.91 11.27 -2.56
C GLU A 58 20.50 11.61 -2.08
N GLU A 59 19.64 12.13 -2.96
CA GLU A 59 18.23 12.43 -2.63
C GLU A 59 17.42 11.16 -2.39
N ILE A 60 17.71 10.08 -3.12
CA ILE A 60 17.12 8.76 -2.91
C ILE A 60 17.50 8.23 -1.53
N GLU A 61 18.77 8.30 -1.15
CA GLU A 61 19.24 7.83 0.16
C GLU A 61 18.62 8.63 1.31
N ALA A 62 18.59 9.96 1.19
CA ALA A 62 17.91 10.83 2.14
C ALA A 62 16.40 10.51 2.25
N GLY A 63 15.75 10.26 1.11
CA GLY A 63 14.34 9.85 1.05
C GLY A 63 14.10 8.52 1.74
N VAL A 64 14.95 7.51 1.52
CA VAL A 64 14.88 6.20 2.17
C VAL A 64 15.00 6.33 3.69
N GLU A 65 15.95 7.14 4.16
CA GLU A 65 16.13 7.39 5.60
C GLU A 65 14.92 8.11 6.20
N ASN A 66 14.31 9.04 5.47
CA ASN A 66 13.07 9.68 5.88
C ASN A 66 11.91 8.67 5.99
N VAL A 67 11.76 7.76 5.03
CA VAL A 67 10.74 6.69 5.09
C VAL A 67 10.96 5.79 6.31
N LYS A 68 12.22 5.42 6.61
CA LYS A 68 12.55 4.63 7.81
C LYS A 68 12.12 5.34 9.10
N LYS A 69 12.39 6.64 9.22
CA LYS A 69 11.96 7.46 10.37
C LYS A 69 10.45 7.52 10.48
N ILE A 70 9.75 7.80 9.37
CA ILE A 70 8.27 7.85 9.34
C ILE A 70 7.68 6.53 9.83
N LEU A 71 8.22 5.39 9.39
CA LEU A 71 7.74 4.08 9.83
C LEU A 71 8.06 3.83 11.30
N ALA A 72 9.28 4.15 11.76
CA ALA A 72 9.67 3.97 13.16
C ALA A 72 8.79 4.79 14.11
N ASP A 73 8.45 6.01 13.73
CA ASP A 73 7.71 6.94 14.60
C ASP A 73 6.19 6.75 14.51
N ASN A 74 5.66 6.42 13.33
CA ASN A 74 4.21 6.46 13.09
C ASN A 74 3.57 5.08 12.86
N PHE A 75 4.33 4.05 12.43
CA PHE A 75 3.73 2.73 12.21
C PHE A 75 3.33 2.08 13.53
N VAL A 76 2.05 1.76 13.67
CA VAL A 76 1.53 1.20 14.92
C VAL A 76 1.88 -0.27 15.00
N ARG A 77 2.70 -0.62 15.99
CA ARG A 77 2.92 -1.99 16.44
C ARG A 77 1.92 -2.30 17.58
N PRO A 78 1.15 -3.39 17.51
CA PRO A 78 0.12 -3.68 18.53
C PRO A 78 0.64 -3.73 19.97
N ASP A 79 1.87 -4.18 20.18
CA ASP A 79 2.57 -4.23 21.47
C ASP A 79 3.00 -2.85 21.99
N GLU A 80 3.11 -1.85 21.12
CA GLU A 80 3.46 -0.46 21.47
C GLU A 80 2.25 0.48 21.51
N ALA A 81 1.03 -0.01 21.31
CA ALA A 81 -0.18 0.81 21.21
C ALA A 81 -0.38 1.76 22.40
N GLN A 82 -0.18 1.28 23.64
CA GLN A 82 -0.32 2.11 24.86
C GLN A 82 0.73 3.23 24.95
N LYS A 83 1.94 2.99 24.43
CA LYS A 83 2.99 4.01 24.36
C LYS A 83 2.57 5.14 23.43
N ILE A 84 2.01 4.80 22.27
CA ILE A 84 1.48 5.78 21.29
C ILE A 84 0.32 6.58 21.90
N LEU A 85 -0.64 5.92 22.57
CA LEU A 85 -1.76 6.60 23.23
C LEU A 85 -1.29 7.56 24.33
N SER A 86 -0.27 7.16 25.11
CA SER A 86 0.34 8.03 26.11
C SER A 86 0.99 9.27 25.47
N GLN A 87 1.70 9.09 24.36
CA GLN A 87 2.31 10.20 23.61
C GLN A 87 1.25 11.12 22.99
N LEU A 88 0.17 10.56 22.43
CA LEU A 88 -0.98 11.31 21.91
C LEU A 88 -1.61 12.17 23.01
N ARG A 89 -1.82 11.62 24.21
CA ARG A 89 -2.33 12.38 25.36
C ARG A 89 -1.37 13.50 25.78
N GLN A 90 -0.07 13.23 25.86
CA GLN A 90 0.93 14.22 26.29
C GLN A 90 1.11 15.36 25.28
N ARG A 91 1.05 15.06 23.98
CA ARG A 91 1.33 16.01 22.90
C ARG A 91 0.07 16.65 22.32
N SER A 92 -1.12 16.18 22.73
CA SER A 92 -2.43 16.54 22.17
C SER A 92 -2.63 16.20 20.68
N ASN A 93 -1.58 15.82 19.95
CA ASN A 93 -1.63 15.37 18.58
C ASN A 93 -0.59 14.27 18.33
N TYR A 94 -0.92 13.35 17.42
CA TYR A 94 -0.01 12.28 16.99
C TYR A 94 -0.42 11.76 15.62
N THR A 95 0.55 11.39 14.77
CA THR A 95 0.27 10.75 13.48
C THR A 95 0.54 9.26 13.58
N VAL A 96 -0.38 8.44 13.06
CA VAL A 96 -0.25 7.00 13.05
C VAL A 96 -0.44 6.43 11.65
N ILE A 97 0.22 5.31 11.37
CA ILE A 97 -0.02 4.47 10.19
C ILE A 97 -0.66 3.19 10.70
N ASP A 98 -1.93 3.00 10.37
CA ASP A 98 -2.74 1.87 10.83
C ASP A 98 -3.79 1.48 9.77
N LYS A 99 -4.32 0.27 9.87
CA LYS A 99 -5.45 -0.20 9.07
C LYS A 99 -6.75 0.22 9.73
N ILE A 100 -7.51 1.04 9.02
CA ILE A 100 -8.77 1.65 9.46
C ILE A 100 -9.96 0.97 8.81
N THR A 101 -10.93 0.57 9.61
CA THR A 101 -12.26 0.14 9.18
C THR A 101 -13.28 1.13 9.74
N VAL A 102 -14.34 1.41 9.00
CA VAL A 102 -15.43 2.29 9.42
C VAL A 102 -16.73 1.51 9.44
N ASN A 103 -17.56 1.75 10.45
CA ASN A 103 -18.90 1.18 10.57
C ASN A 103 -19.92 2.30 10.79
N LEU A 104 -21.14 2.13 10.27
CA LEU A 104 -22.26 3.01 10.58
C LEU A 104 -22.92 2.53 11.88
N ASN A 105 -22.87 3.35 12.92
CA ASN A 105 -23.62 3.13 14.14
C ASN A 105 -25.04 3.69 13.98
N ILE A 106 -25.98 2.82 13.60
CA ILE A 106 -27.38 3.19 13.36
C ILE A 106 -28.08 3.75 14.62
N LYS A 107 -27.61 3.39 15.82
CA LYS A 107 -28.24 3.86 17.07
C LYS A 107 -27.97 5.33 17.34
N GLU A 108 -26.74 5.75 17.05
CA GLU A 108 -26.26 7.12 17.27
C GLU A 108 -26.25 7.94 15.97
N ASP A 109 -26.64 7.34 14.85
CA ASP A 109 -26.62 7.91 13.49
C ASP A 109 -25.26 8.54 13.13
N THR A 110 -24.17 7.83 13.44
CA THR A 110 -22.80 8.32 13.23
C THR A 110 -21.89 7.25 12.66
N TYR A 111 -20.87 7.68 11.92
CA TYR A 111 -19.79 6.79 11.48
C TYR A 111 -18.70 6.68 12.54
N GLU A 112 -18.26 5.45 12.78
CA GLU A 112 -17.26 5.10 13.77
C GLU A 112 -16.10 4.34 13.13
N ALA A 113 -14.88 4.84 13.32
CA ALA A 113 -13.64 4.21 12.91
C ALA A 113 -13.10 3.23 13.97
N GLU A 114 -12.49 2.16 13.48
CA GLU A 114 -11.76 1.15 14.23
C GLU A 114 -10.31 1.05 13.70
N PHE A 115 -9.36 1.09 14.62
CA PHE A 115 -7.93 1.02 14.38
C PHE A 115 -7.43 -0.39 14.67
N SER A 116 -6.93 -1.08 13.66
CA SER A 116 -6.57 -2.50 13.78
C SER A 116 -5.41 -2.74 14.74
N ASN A 117 -4.34 -1.95 14.65
CA ASN A 117 -3.15 -2.15 15.47
C ASN A 117 -3.18 -1.30 16.74
N LEU A 118 -3.72 -0.08 16.69
CA LEU A 118 -3.82 0.79 17.87
C LEU A 118 -4.91 0.32 18.84
N GLY A 119 -5.86 -0.48 18.36
CA GLY A 119 -6.93 -1.07 19.17
C GLY A 119 -8.02 -0.09 19.59
N LEU A 120 -8.05 1.12 19.01
CA LEU A 120 -9.14 2.08 19.22
C LEU A 120 -10.39 1.64 18.46
N LYS A 121 -11.54 1.78 19.10
CA LYS A 121 -12.85 1.50 18.52
C LYS A 121 -13.80 2.63 18.83
N LYS A 122 -14.87 2.75 18.04
CA LYS A 122 -15.91 3.76 18.24
C LYS A 122 -15.37 5.19 18.21
N ILE A 123 -14.38 5.44 17.35
CA ILE A 123 -13.82 6.78 17.18
C ILE A 123 -14.66 7.50 16.12
N PRO A 124 -15.34 8.61 16.44
CA PRO A 124 -16.14 9.31 15.45
C PRO A 124 -15.31 9.73 14.23
N ILE A 125 -15.89 9.57 13.04
CA ILE A 125 -15.27 9.99 11.78
C ILE A 125 -16.30 10.70 10.91
N ASP A 126 -15.84 11.73 10.20
CA ASP A 126 -16.67 12.50 9.27
C ASP A 126 -17.18 11.61 8.11
N GLU A 127 -18.45 11.78 7.73
CA GLU A 127 -19.13 11.00 6.67
C GLU A 127 -18.49 11.16 5.28
N SER A 128 -17.75 12.25 5.04
CA SER A 128 -17.04 12.47 3.79
C SER A 128 -16.00 11.39 3.52
N TYR A 129 -15.38 10.81 4.55
CA TYR A 129 -14.39 9.75 4.39
C TYR A 129 -14.99 8.45 3.86
N PRO A 130 -15.99 7.81 4.49
CA PRO A 130 -16.62 6.60 3.93
C PRO A 130 -17.36 6.87 2.62
N ALA A 131 -17.87 8.09 2.38
CA ALA A 131 -18.47 8.46 1.10
C ALA A 131 -17.43 8.51 -0.04
N GLN A 132 -16.23 9.04 0.23
CA GLN A 132 -15.14 9.11 -0.74
C GLN A 132 -14.38 7.78 -0.89
N TYR A 133 -14.26 7.01 0.19
CA TYR A 133 -13.46 5.80 0.27
C TYR A 133 -14.33 4.63 0.78
N ASP A 134 -15.18 4.11 -0.10
CA ASP A 134 -16.11 2.99 0.13
C ASP A 134 -15.47 1.77 0.83
N ARG A 135 -14.20 1.48 0.53
CA ARG A 135 -13.44 0.38 1.13
C ARG A 135 -13.21 0.51 2.63
N LEU A 136 -13.34 1.69 3.21
CA LEU A 136 -13.36 1.86 4.66
C LEU A 136 -14.50 1.04 5.28
N LEU A 137 -15.63 0.90 4.58
CA LEU A 137 -16.80 0.12 5.01
C LEU A 137 -16.70 -1.39 4.68
N SER A 138 -15.71 -1.80 3.88
CA SER A 138 -15.68 -3.15 3.25
C SER A 138 -14.37 -3.90 3.49
N GLY A 139 -13.86 -3.88 4.72
CA GLY A 139 -12.65 -4.63 5.13
C GLY A 139 -11.44 -3.78 5.49
N GLY A 140 -11.58 -2.46 5.37
CA GLY A 140 -10.64 -1.46 5.88
C GLY A 140 -9.42 -1.22 4.99
N ILE A 141 -8.81 -0.06 5.17
CA ILE A 141 -7.71 0.46 4.34
C ILE A 141 -6.56 0.89 5.25
N TRP A 142 -5.31 0.71 4.82
CA TRP A 142 -4.18 1.34 5.50
C TRP A 142 -4.19 2.84 5.27
N CYS A 143 -4.08 3.60 6.36
CA CYS A 143 -4.17 5.05 6.33
C CYS A 143 -3.05 5.68 7.15
N ILE A 144 -2.60 6.85 6.72
CA ILE A 144 -1.90 7.80 7.59
C ILE A 144 -3.00 8.63 8.26
N VAL A 145 -3.09 8.56 9.58
CA VAL A 145 -4.14 9.21 10.37
C VAL A 145 -3.52 10.21 11.35
N GLN A 146 -3.97 11.44 11.28
CA GLN A 146 -3.65 12.47 12.28
C GLN A 146 -4.72 12.44 13.36
N LEU A 147 -4.31 12.12 14.59
CA LEU A 147 -5.16 12.07 15.77
C LEU A 147 -4.95 13.33 16.61
N SER A 148 -6.01 13.78 17.28
CA SER A 148 -5.92 14.71 18.39
C SER A 148 -6.51 14.13 19.66
N TYR A 149 -6.00 14.61 20.80
CA TYR A 149 -6.51 14.30 22.12
C TYR A 149 -6.94 15.59 22.79
N ASP A 150 -8.22 15.68 23.15
CA ASP A 150 -8.81 16.78 23.89
C ASP A 150 -9.78 16.21 24.92
N TYR A 151 -9.51 16.45 26.20
CA TYR A 151 -10.31 15.90 27.30
C TYR A 151 -11.13 17.03 27.92
N VAL A 152 -12.45 16.92 27.78
CA VAL A 152 -13.42 17.87 28.35
C VAL A 152 -14.09 17.22 29.56
N GLU A 153 -13.91 17.80 30.74
CA GLU A 153 -14.44 17.22 32.00
C GLU A 153 -15.97 17.09 32.02
N GLU A 154 -16.68 17.94 31.26
CA GLU A 154 -18.15 17.97 31.19
C GLU A 154 -18.73 16.94 30.19
N ASP A 155 -17.90 16.35 29.32
CA ASP A 155 -18.34 15.32 28.37
C ASP A 155 -17.99 13.92 28.90
N SER A 156 -18.89 13.37 29.70
CA SER A 156 -18.68 12.05 30.33
C SER A 156 -18.85 10.86 29.38
N HIS A 157 -19.30 11.09 28.15
CA HIS A 157 -19.64 10.04 27.18
C HIS A 157 -18.78 10.05 25.91
N GLY A 158 -18.12 11.17 25.60
CA GLY A 158 -17.20 11.30 24.48
C GLY A 158 -15.85 10.60 24.69
N THR A 159 -15.31 10.03 23.60
CA THR A 159 -13.89 9.68 23.56
C THR A 159 -13.06 10.96 23.41
N PRO A 160 -11.99 11.16 24.20
CA PRO A 160 -11.13 12.34 24.05
C PRO A 160 -10.30 12.32 22.76
N ILE A 161 -10.35 11.21 22.00
CA ILE A 161 -9.58 11.03 20.77
C ILE A 161 -10.46 11.33 19.56
N SER A 162 -9.96 12.18 18.67
CA SER A 162 -10.63 12.54 17.42
C SER A 162 -9.69 12.41 16.22
N ILE A 163 -10.26 12.08 15.05
CA ILE A 163 -9.54 12.03 13.77
C ILE A 163 -9.54 13.42 13.14
N ARG A 164 -8.37 14.04 13.03
CA ARG A 164 -8.18 15.34 12.35
C ARG A 164 -8.11 15.18 10.84
N LYS A 165 -7.37 14.16 10.39
CA LYS A 165 -7.14 13.89 8.97
C LYS A 165 -6.92 12.41 8.76
N LEU A 166 -7.58 11.84 7.76
CA LEU A 166 -7.35 10.48 7.30
C LEU A 166 -6.87 10.53 5.85
N THR A 167 -5.69 9.97 5.59
CA THR A 167 -5.11 9.89 4.25
C THR A 167 -4.93 8.42 3.89
N PRO A 168 -5.76 7.86 2.99
CA PRO A 168 -5.60 6.47 2.56
C PRO A 168 -4.27 6.26 1.85
N ILE A 169 -3.59 5.16 2.18
CA ILE A 169 -2.37 4.68 1.53
C ILE A 169 -2.81 3.86 0.31
N GLN A 170 -3.32 4.57 -0.69
CA GLN A 170 -3.79 4.03 -1.95
C GLN A 170 -3.41 4.98 -3.07
N MET A 171 -3.46 4.51 -4.32
CA MET A 171 -3.41 5.45 -5.44
C MET A 171 -4.70 6.29 -5.42
N PRO A 172 -4.61 7.64 -5.37
CA PRO A 172 -5.77 8.50 -5.13
C PRO A 172 -6.83 8.42 -6.24
N HIS A 173 -6.41 8.17 -7.49
CA HIS A 173 -7.31 7.91 -8.60
C HIS A 173 -6.55 7.13 -9.69
N VAL A 174 -7.18 6.09 -10.25
CA VAL A 174 -6.67 5.38 -11.42
C VAL A 174 -7.50 5.83 -12.61
N ASP A 175 -6.96 6.75 -13.41
CA ASP A 175 -7.57 7.09 -14.69
C ASP A 175 -7.35 5.94 -15.68
N MET A 176 -8.38 5.12 -15.86
CA MET A 176 -8.31 3.96 -16.74
C MET A 176 -8.10 4.33 -18.21
N GLU A 177 -8.54 5.52 -18.64
CA GLU A 177 -8.34 5.97 -20.01
C GLU A 177 -6.90 6.40 -20.24
N GLU A 178 -6.30 7.10 -19.28
CA GLU A 178 -4.86 7.38 -19.27
C GLU A 178 -4.04 6.09 -19.32
N PHE A 179 -4.42 5.09 -18.52
CA PHE A 179 -3.72 3.79 -18.51
C PHE A 179 -3.82 3.07 -19.85
N LYS A 180 -5.01 3.05 -20.47
CA LYS A 180 -5.22 2.48 -21.81
C LYS A 180 -4.47 3.25 -22.90
N ALA A 181 -4.35 4.57 -22.78
CA ALA A 181 -3.60 5.39 -23.72
C ALA A 181 -2.09 5.06 -23.63
N GLY A 182 -1.52 5.07 -22.42
CA GLY A 182 -0.12 4.72 -22.18
C GLY A 182 0.21 3.30 -22.65
N ARG A 183 -0.71 2.34 -22.47
CA ARG A 183 -0.54 0.94 -22.91
C ARG A 183 -0.18 0.82 -24.38
N LYS A 184 -0.66 1.72 -25.24
CA LYS A 184 -0.43 1.68 -26.70
C LYS A 184 1.02 1.89 -27.08
N ALA A 185 1.85 2.48 -26.21
CA ALA A 185 3.28 2.69 -26.44
C ALA A 185 4.14 1.43 -26.23
N PHE A 186 3.57 0.36 -25.68
CA PHE A 186 4.29 -0.85 -25.30
C PHE A 186 3.93 -2.02 -26.23
N THR A 187 4.92 -2.85 -26.56
CA THR A 187 4.65 -4.14 -27.20
C THR A 187 3.96 -5.09 -26.21
N LYS A 188 3.51 -6.25 -26.71
CA LYS A 188 2.91 -7.27 -25.85
C LYS A 188 3.92 -7.81 -24.84
N GLU A 189 5.14 -8.06 -25.28
CA GLU A 189 6.24 -8.61 -24.48
C GLU A 189 6.69 -7.60 -23.41
N GLU A 190 6.87 -6.33 -23.78
CA GLU A 190 7.18 -5.25 -22.84
C GLU A 190 6.11 -5.09 -21.76
N TRP A 191 4.85 -5.23 -22.15
CA TRP A 191 3.74 -5.12 -21.20
C TRP A 191 3.66 -6.30 -20.23
N ILE A 192 3.92 -7.52 -20.72
CA ILE A 192 4.01 -8.71 -19.86
C ILE A 192 5.12 -8.51 -18.82
N ASP A 193 6.29 -8.03 -19.27
CA ASP A 193 7.44 -7.79 -18.41
C ASP A 193 7.14 -6.71 -17.38
N LEU A 194 6.46 -5.63 -17.78
CA LEU A 194 5.99 -4.60 -16.86
C LEU A 194 5.04 -5.15 -15.79
N LEU A 195 4.01 -5.92 -16.17
CA LEU A 195 3.06 -6.50 -15.22
C LEU A 195 3.77 -7.41 -14.20
N LEU A 196 4.72 -8.22 -14.65
CA LEU A 196 5.51 -9.09 -13.78
C LEU A 196 6.39 -8.26 -12.81
N ARG A 197 7.08 -7.23 -13.29
CA ARG A 197 7.88 -6.33 -12.42
C ARG A 197 7.02 -5.60 -11.41
N SER A 198 5.84 -5.15 -11.82
CA SER A 198 4.85 -4.53 -10.92
C SER A 198 4.39 -5.49 -9.82
N SER A 199 4.36 -6.80 -10.10
CA SER A 199 4.07 -7.85 -9.11
C SER A 199 5.27 -8.31 -8.27
N GLY A 200 6.44 -7.70 -8.46
CA GLY A 200 7.66 -8.03 -7.72
C GLY A 200 8.50 -9.18 -8.31
N MET A 201 8.23 -9.57 -9.57
CA MET A 201 8.95 -10.64 -10.28
C MET A 201 9.92 -10.07 -11.30
N GLU A 202 11.10 -10.66 -11.46
CA GLU A 202 12.11 -10.22 -12.42
C GLU A 202 11.98 -10.98 -13.76
N PRO A 203 11.44 -10.37 -14.83
CA PRO A 203 11.12 -11.05 -16.08
C PRO A 203 12.34 -11.43 -16.91
N THR A 204 13.49 -10.79 -16.72
CA THR A 204 14.72 -11.09 -17.48
C THR A 204 15.26 -12.49 -17.18
N ALA A 205 14.94 -13.04 -16.01
CA ALA A 205 15.34 -14.39 -15.59
C ALA A 205 14.31 -15.48 -15.95
N LEU A 206 13.27 -15.15 -16.72
CA LEU A 206 12.13 -16.04 -16.96
C LEU A 206 11.93 -16.35 -18.44
N GLU A 207 11.70 -17.63 -18.74
CA GLU A 207 11.25 -18.05 -20.06
C GLU A 207 9.83 -17.54 -20.35
N TYR A 208 9.51 -17.33 -21.63
CA TYR A 208 8.22 -16.77 -22.06
C TYR A 208 7.01 -17.56 -21.53
N ARG A 209 7.09 -18.90 -21.50
CA ARG A 209 6.03 -19.75 -20.96
C ARG A 209 5.79 -19.51 -19.46
N ILE A 210 6.87 -19.32 -18.70
CA ILE A 210 6.82 -19.09 -17.26
C ILE A 210 6.20 -17.72 -16.96
N LYS A 211 6.53 -16.69 -17.75
CA LYS A 211 5.91 -15.36 -17.64
C LYS A 211 4.38 -15.43 -17.68
N TRP A 212 3.82 -16.20 -18.62
CA TRP A 212 2.37 -16.43 -18.71
C TRP A 212 1.79 -17.19 -17.51
N LEU A 213 2.48 -18.21 -17.00
CA LEU A 213 2.03 -18.94 -15.82
C LEU A 213 1.97 -18.04 -14.57
N LEU A 214 2.96 -17.17 -14.41
CA LEU A 214 3.02 -16.24 -13.30
C LEU A 214 1.94 -15.16 -13.42
N LEU A 215 1.67 -14.65 -14.62
CA LEU A 215 0.53 -13.75 -14.86
C LEU A 215 -0.81 -14.42 -14.57
N ALA A 216 -0.97 -15.71 -14.87
CA ALA A 216 -2.21 -16.44 -14.60
C ALA A 216 -2.57 -16.47 -13.10
N ARG A 217 -1.59 -16.31 -12.19
CA ARG A 217 -1.85 -16.16 -10.75
C ARG A 217 -2.66 -14.90 -10.40
N MET A 218 -2.72 -13.91 -11.28
CA MET A 218 -3.51 -12.69 -11.09
C MET A 218 -4.96 -12.82 -11.58
N LEU A 219 -5.32 -13.91 -12.29
CA LEU A 219 -6.69 -14.10 -12.80
C LEU A 219 -7.76 -13.98 -11.71
N PRO A 220 -7.62 -14.57 -10.50
CA PRO A 220 -8.61 -14.40 -9.44
C PRO A 220 -8.80 -12.96 -8.95
N LEU A 221 -7.86 -12.05 -9.25
CA LEU A 221 -7.95 -10.65 -8.86
C LEU A 221 -8.72 -9.79 -9.88
N VAL A 222 -8.89 -10.28 -11.12
CA VAL A 222 -9.48 -9.51 -12.22
C VAL A 222 -10.73 -10.17 -12.82
N GLU A 223 -10.89 -11.48 -12.64
CA GLU A 223 -12.05 -12.24 -13.12
C GLU A 223 -12.96 -12.66 -11.95
N ASN A 224 -14.22 -12.26 -12.03
CA ASN A 224 -15.23 -12.69 -11.07
C ASN A 224 -15.51 -14.20 -11.19
N ASN A 225 -15.72 -14.88 -10.06
CA ASN A 225 -16.02 -16.31 -9.99
C ASN A 225 -14.92 -17.22 -10.59
N PHE A 226 -13.66 -16.77 -10.60
CA PHE A 226 -12.53 -17.57 -11.06
C PHE A 226 -11.88 -18.34 -9.91
N ASN A 227 -11.95 -19.67 -9.95
CA ASN A 227 -11.28 -20.54 -8.97
C ASN A 227 -9.95 -21.04 -9.55
N LEU A 228 -8.86 -20.79 -8.84
CA LEU A 228 -7.52 -21.24 -9.22
C LEU A 228 -6.94 -22.18 -8.15
N CYS A 229 -6.41 -23.33 -8.59
CA CYS A 229 -5.63 -24.22 -7.74
C CYS A 229 -4.18 -24.27 -8.25
N GLU A 230 -3.23 -23.91 -7.39
CA GLU A 230 -1.80 -24.01 -7.70
C GLU A 230 -1.10 -24.94 -6.70
N LEU A 231 -0.50 -26.01 -7.23
CA LEU A 231 0.28 -26.97 -6.46
C LEU A 231 1.76 -26.78 -6.76
N GLY A 232 2.58 -26.61 -5.73
CA GLY A 232 4.03 -26.51 -5.90
C GLY A 232 4.79 -26.51 -4.58
N PRO A 233 6.11 -26.75 -4.62
CA PRO A 233 6.98 -26.79 -3.43
C PRO A 233 6.90 -25.52 -2.57
N ARG A 234 7.35 -25.59 -1.31
CA ARG A 234 7.47 -24.40 -0.45
C ARG A 234 8.41 -23.35 -1.08
N SER A 235 8.21 -22.08 -0.71
CA SER A 235 9.07 -20.96 -1.14
C SER A 235 9.07 -20.63 -2.65
N THR A 236 8.02 -21.04 -3.38
CA THR A 236 7.83 -20.75 -4.81
C THR A 236 7.03 -19.46 -5.10
N GLY A 237 6.80 -18.63 -4.06
CA GLY A 237 6.10 -17.36 -4.19
C GLY A 237 4.57 -17.45 -4.40
N LYS A 238 3.96 -18.63 -4.23
CA LYS A 238 2.51 -18.85 -4.44
C LYS A 238 1.63 -17.86 -3.64
N SER A 239 1.99 -17.63 -2.39
CA SER A 239 1.25 -16.70 -1.51
C SER A 239 1.65 -15.23 -1.70
N HIS A 240 2.71 -14.93 -2.46
CA HIS A 240 3.28 -13.58 -2.55
C HIS A 240 2.31 -12.58 -3.18
N ILE A 241 1.73 -12.93 -4.34
CA ILE A 241 0.76 -12.08 -5.06
C ILE A 241 -0.42 -11.72 -4.15
N TYR A 242 -0.98 -12.72 -3.46
CA TYR A 242 -2.12 -12.51 -2.58
C TYR A 242 -1.78 -11.71 -1.33
N LYS A 243 -0.55 -11.80 -0.82
CA LYS A 243 -0.15 -11.04 0.37
C LYS A 243 0.22 -9.59 0.05
N GLU A 244 0.89 -9.36 -1.08
CA GLU A 244 1.61 -8.09 -1.30
C GLU A 244 0.96 -7.17 -2.35
N ILE A 245 0.10 -7.69 -3.25
CA ILE A 245 -0.44 -6.89 -4.37
C ILE A 245 -1.80 -6.28 -4.06
N SER A 246 -2.63 -6.97 -3.29
CA SER A 246 -4.00 -6.51 -3.02
C SER A 246 -4.30 -6.53 -1.52
N PRO A 247 -4.78 -5.41 -0.94
CA PRO A 247 -5.30 -5.40 0.41
C PRO A 247 -6.60 -6.21 0.57
N ASN A 248 -7.22 -6.62 -0.55
CA ASN A 248 -8.50 -7.34 -0.59
C ASN A 248 -8.34 -8.86 -0.62
N SER A 249 -7.11 -9.36 -0.62
CA SER A 249 -6.82 -10.78 -0.62
C SER A 249 -6.71 -11.31 0.80
N ILE A 250 -7.50 -12.32 1.14
CA ILE A 250 -7.38 -13.05 2.41
C ILE A 250 -6.56 -14.32 2.15
N LEU A 251 -5.39 -14.39 2.76
CA LEU A 251 -4.56 -15.59 2.72
C LEU A 251 -4.83 -16.45 3.95
N VAL A 252 -5.37 -17.65 3.74
CA VAL A 252 -5.50 -18.69 4.77
C VAL A 252 -4.30 -19.62 4.66
N SER A 253 -3.33 -19.48 5.56
CA SER A 253 -2.16 -20.37 5.59
C SER A 253 -2.47 -21.65 6.38
N GLY A 254 -2.43 -22.79 5.71
CA GLY A 254 -2.42 -24.11 6.37
C GLY A 254 -0.99 -24.52 6.72
N GLY A 255 -0.49 -24.08 7.88
CA GLY A 255 0.78 -24.53 8.47
C GLY A 255 2.04 -23.83 7.97
#